data_AF-A0A4V2EAR7-F1
#
_entry.id   AF-A0A4V2EAR7-F1
#
_cell.length_a   1.000
_cell.length_b   1.000
_cell.length_c   1.000
_cell.angle_alpha   90.00
_cell.angle_beta   90.00
_cell.angle_gamma   90.00
#
_symmetry.space_group_name_H-M   'P 1'
#
loop_
_entity.id
_entity.type
_entity.pdbx_description
1 polymer ?
#
loop_
_entity_poly.entity_id
_entity_poly.type
_entity_poly.pdbx_seq_one_letter_code
_entity_poly.pdbx_strand_id
1 'polypeptide(L)'
;MIACRSLPQMCLLGPVPPRTPGRSDAQVPSDAALGVSRYGRISYVYFYSEDEPDDVAFGLLDMEIAVQRRGRNEFALEIYCIGDGYQSGHGSSAAAPLTVELKAGNRTVATTRWNYPDVLNGHMDPLTFTTSITLSEADFEALDHVYLPSVRAEAMICLE
;
A
#
# COMPACT_ATOMS: atom_id res chain seq x y z
N MET A 1 -8.99 -0.55 -22.89
CA MET A 1 -8.56 -0.99 -21.55
C MET A 1 -7.30 -1.81 -21.75
N ILE A 2 -6.25 -1.48 -21.01
CA ILE A 2 -4.94 -2.10 -21.05
C ILE A 2 -4.82 -2.96 -19.80
N ALA A 3 -4.43 -4.22 -19.97
CA ALA A 3 -4.12 -5.07 -18.84
C ALA A 3 -2.77 -4.65 -18.26
N CYS A 4 -2.72 -4.47 -16.94
CA CYS A 4 -1.51 -4.05 -16.25
C CYS A 4 -1.15 -5.01 -15.12
N ARG A 5 0.11 -4.94 -14.69
CA ARG A 5 0.62 -5.74 -13.57
C ARG A 5 1.64 -4.98 -12.76
N SER A 6 1.57 -5.13 -11.43
CA SER A 6 2.65 -4.69 -10.55
C SER A 6 3.74 -5.75 -10.41
N LEU A 7 4.97 -5.31 -10.19
CA LEU A 7 6.04 -6.19 -9.74
C LEU A 7 5.94 -6.41 -8.23
N PRO A 8 6.44 -7.55 -7.70
CA PRO A 8 6.50 -7.74 -6.26
C PRO A 8 7.37 -6.68 -5.59
N GLN A 9 6.92 -6.17 -4.45
CA GLN A 9 7.61 -5.16 -3.66
C GLN A 9 7.68 -5.58 -2.19
N MET A 10 8.63 -5.03 -1.44
CA MET A 10 8.69 -5.22 0.00
C MET A 10 9.25 -4.00 0.73
N CYS A 11 8.90 -3.85 2.00
CA CYS A 11 9.59 -2.95 2.91
C CYS A 11 9.81 -3.60 4.27
N LEU A 12 10.97 -3.32 4.87
CA LEU A 12 11.24 -3.70 6.25
C LEU A 12 10.45 -2.81 7.19
N LEU A 13 9.98 -3.39 8.30
CA LEU A 13 9.29 -2.67 9.34
C LEU A 13 10.24 -2.26 10.46
N GLY A 14 10.08 -1.03 10.91
CA GLY A 14 10.85 -0.40 11.97
C GLY A 14 9.99 0.50 12.84
N PRO A 15 10.61 1.41 13.62
CA PRO A 15 9.88 2.39 14.40
C PRO A 15 9.20 3.42 13.49
N VAL A 16 8.08 3.98 13.98
CA VAL A 16 7.42 5.12 13.32
C VAL A 16 8.39 6.31 13.31
N PRO A 17 8.62 6.98 12.17
CA PRO A 17 9.45 8.18 12.13
C PRO A 17 8.83 9.32 12.94
N PRO A 18 9.63 10.30 13.40
CA PRO A 18 9.09 11.52 14.01
C PRO A 18 8.07 12.18 13.09
N ARG A 19 6.92 12.57 13.65
CA ARG A 19 5.90 13.29 12.87
C ARG A 19 6.49 14.57 12.32
N THR A 20 6.37 14.77 11.01
CA THR A 20 6.81 16.01 10.37
C THR A 20 5.80 17.11 10.70
N PRO A 21 6.18 18.16 11.47
CA PRO A 21 5.28 19.25 11.79
C PRO A 21 4.84 19.99 10.52
N GLY A 22 3.56 20.30 10.40
CA GLY A 22 3.02 21.07 9.27
C GLY A 22 2.90 20.29 7.96
N ARG A 23 3.15 18.97 7.96
CA ARG A 23 2.82 18.09 6.84
C ARG A 23 1.30 18.11 6.61
N SER A 24 0.89 18.41 5.38
CA SER A 24 -0.52 18.60 5.01
C SER A 24 -1.26 17.30 4.71
N ASP A 25 -0.53 16.28 4.30
CA ASP A 25 -1.04 14.96 3.99
C ASP A 25 -1.04 14.02 5.21
N ALA A 26 -1.85 12.97 5.11
CA ALA A 26 -2.03 12.01 6.20
C ALA A 26 -0.72 11.29 6.52
N GLN A 27 -0.50 10.99 7.81
CA GLN A 27 0.62 10.20 8.29
C GLN A 27 0.08 8.91 8.91
N VAL A 28 0.74 7.78 8.66
CA VAL A 28 0.38 6.50 9.29
C VAL A 28 1.43 6.10 10.35
N PRO A 29 1.02 5.60 11.53
CA PRO A 29 -0.37 5.51 11.99
C PRO A 29 -0.98 6.91 12.21
N SER A 30 -2.27 7.02 11.89
CA SER A 30 -3.07 8.25 12.02
C SER A 30 -3.08 8.78 13.45
N ASP A 31 -3.04 7.88 14.45
CA ASP A 31 -2.82 8.21 15.85
C ASP A 31 -1.83 7.25 16.50
N ALA A 32 -0.57 7.71 16.63
CA ALA A 32 0.49 6.94 17.27
C ALA A 32 0.26 6.71 18.78
N ALA A 33 -0.63 7.46 19.43
CA ALA A 33 -0.92 7.31 20.86
C ALA A 33 -1.80 6.07 21.17
N LEU A 34 -2.48 5.51 20.17
CA LEU A 34 -3.33 4.33 20.35
C LEU A 34 -2.54 3.05 20.66
N GLY A 35 -1.24 3.02 20.38
CA GLY A 35 -0.36 1.94 20.80
C GLY A 35 0.87 1.74 19.91
N VAL A 36 1.67 0.74 20.29
CA VAL A 36 2.93 0.39 19.63
C VAL A 36 2.68 0.06 18.15
N SER A 37 3.53 0.59 17.29
CA SER A 37 3.40 0.48 15.84
C SER A 37 4.69 0.00 15.19
N ARG A 38 4.54 -0.78 14.12
CA ARG A 38 5.59 -1.19 13.18
C ARG A 38 5.34 -0.44 11.87
N TYR A 39 6.34 0.26 11.36
CA TYR A 39 6.21 1.16 10.21
C TYR A 39 7.18 0.79 9.10
N GLY A 40 6.74 0.84 7.84
CA GLY A 40 7.59 0.69 6.67
C GLY A 40 7.13 1.59 5.52
N ARG A 41 8.00 1.78 4.53
CA ARG A 41 7.71 2.57 3.34
C ARG A 41 8.20 1.87 2.08
N ILE A 42 7.37 1.90 1.05
CA ILE A 42 7.70 1.49 -0.32
C ILE A 42 7.65 2.76 -1.17
N SER A 43 8.75 3.11 -1.84
CA SER A 43 8.83 4.37 -2.59
C SER A 43 7.84 4.43 -3.76
N TYR A 44 7.62 3.31 -4.44
CA TYR A 44 6.71 3.23 -5.57
C TYR A 44 6.19 1.80 -5.76
N VAL A 45 4.91 1.70 -6.10
CA VAL A 45 4.27 0.49 -6.61
C VAL A 45 3.72 0.85 -7.98
N TYR A 46 4.47 0.54 -9.03
CA TYR A 46 4.09 0.79 -10.41
C TYR A 46 3.32 -0.38 -11.01
N PHE A 47 2.40 -0.04 -11.91
CA PHE A 47 1.66 -0.97 -12.75
C PHE A 47 2.08 -0.76 -14.19
N TYR A 48 2.67 -1.80 -14.77
CA TYR A 48 3.20 -1.81 -16.13
C TYR A 48 2.18 -2.41 -17.07
N SER A 49 2.10 -1.91 -18.31
CA SER A 49 1.33 -2.56 -19.38
C SER A 49 1.83 -4.00 -19.58
N GLU A 50 0.93 -4.98 -19.67
CA GLU A 50 1.33 -6.36 -20.01
C GLU A 50 1.82 -6.46 -21.47
N ASP A 51 1.42 -5.54 -22.34
CA ASP A 51 1.86 -5.47 -23.74
C ASP A 51 3.17 -4.70 -23.92
N GLU A 52 3.46 -3.74 -23.03
CA GLU A 52 4.66 -2.89 -23.02
C GLU A 52 5.24 -2.84 -21.60
N PRO A 53 5.99 -3.88 -21.17
CA PRO A 53 6.38 -4.07 -19.77
C PRO A 53 7.32 -3.00 -19.19
N ASP A 54 7.96 -2.21 -20.06
CA ASP A 54 8.84 -1.12 -19.66
C ASP A 54 8.08 0.21 -19.44
N ASP A 55 6.81 0.28 -19.87
CA ASP A 55 5.98 1.48 -19.77
C ASP A 55 5.03 1.41 -18.57
N VAL A 56 5.23 2.34 -17.63
CA VAL A 56 4.36 2.52 -16.47
C VAL A 56 3.06 3.16 -16.92
N ALA A 57 1.93 2.50 -16.64
CA ALA A 57 0.60 3.07 -16.89
C ALA A 57 0.18 4.02 -15.75
N PHE A 58 0.35 3.56 -14.51
CA PHE A 58 0.06 4.33 -13.29
C PHE A 58 0.80 3.73 -12.09
N GLY A 59 0.73 4.39 -10.93
CA GLY A 59 1.37 3.91 -9.72
C GLY A 59 0.77 4.43 -8.43
N LEU A 60 1.24 3.82 -7.34
CA LEU A 60 1.05 4.28 -5.97
C LEU A 60 2.42 4.69 -5.43
N LEU A 61 2.61 5.99 -5.23
CA LEU A 61 3.85 6.60 -4.79
C LEU A 61 3.86 6.78 -3.28
N ASP A 62 5.07 6.74 -2.70
CA ASP A 62 5.30 7.05 -1.30
C ASP A 62 4.38 6.27 -0.35
N MET A 63 4.23 4.98 -0.60
CA MET A 63 3.38 4.11 0.18
C MET A 63 3.97 3.88 1.57
N GLU A 64 3.37 4.52 2.55
CA GLU A 64 3.63 4.35 3.96
C GLU A 64 2.66 3.32 4.55
N ILE A 65 3.19 2.39 5.36
CA ILE A 65 2.41 1.29 5.93
C ILE A 65 2.72 1.24 7.42
N ALA A 66 1.67 1.26 8.25
CA ALA A 66 1.77 1.06 9.68
C ALA A 66 0.91 -0.12 10.14
N VAL A 67 1.48 -0.99 10.96
CA VAL A 67 0.75 -2.02 11.69
C VAL A 67 0.78 -1.64 13.16
N GLN A 68 -0.39 -1.34 13.73
CA GLN A 68 -0.51 -0.84 15.09
C GLN A 68 -1.29 -1.80 15.98
N ARG A 69 -0.78 -2.05 17.18
CA ARG A 69 -1.53 -2.69 18.26
C ARG A 69 -2.44 -1.66 18.92
N ARG A 70 -3.76 -1.86 18.87
CA ARG A 70 -4.79 -0.97 19.42
C ARG A 70 -5.41 -1.49 20.73
N GLY A 71 -5.16 -2.75 21.05
CA GLY A 71 -5.65 -3.43 22.23
C GLY A 71 -5.06 -4.84 22.31
N ARG A 72 -5.48 -5.63 23.30
CA ARG A 72 -5.01 -7.02 23.43
C ARG A 72 -5.56 -7.86 22.28
N ASN A 73 -4.68 -8.40 21.44
CA ASN A 73 -5.03 -9.10 20.21
C ASN A 73 -5.86 -8.27 19.20
N GLU A 74 -5.81 -6.93 19.30
CA GLU A 74 -6.49 -6.02 18.39
C GLU A 74 -5.45 -5.22 17.62
N PHE A 75 -5.41 -5.44 16.31
CA PHE A 75 -4.41 -4.84 15.44
C PHE A 75 -5.08 -4.17 14.24
N ALA A 76 -4.48 -3.08 13.78
CA ALA A 76 -4.90 -2.39 12.56
C ALA A 76 -3.72 -2.24 11.62
N LEU A 77 -4.02 -2.35 10.33
CA LEU A 77 -3.12 -1.98 9.24
C LEU A 77 -3.64 -0.68 8.63
N GLU A 78 -2.75 0.30 8.52
CA GLU A 78 -2.99 1.60 7.89
C GLU A 78 -2.01 1.79 6.74
N ILE A 79 -2.53 2.23 5.60
CA ILE A 79 -1.73 2.61 4.44
C ILE A 79 -2.07 4.05 4.08
N TYR A 80 -1.04 4.81 3.72
CA TYR A 80 -1.14 6.07 3.01
C TYR A 80 -0.26 6.01 1.77
N CYS A 81 -0.73 6.51 0.63
CA CYS A 81 0.09 6.70 -0.56
C CYS A 81 -0.50 7.83 -1.43
N ILE A 82 0.24 8.24 -2.46
CA ILE A 82 -0.26 9.09 -3.52
C ILE A 82 -0.55 8.23 -4.76
N GLY A 83 -1.77 8.29 -5.29
CA GLY A 83 -2.05 7.78 -6.63
C GLY A 83 -1.54 8.77 -7.67
N ASP A 84 -0.81 8.28 -8.66
CA ASP A 84 -0.35 9.06 -9.82
C ASP A 84 -0.44 8.23 -11.11
N GLY A 85 -0.95 8.84 -12.18
CA GLY A 85 -1.03 8.23 -13.52
C GLY A 85 -0.01 8.87 -14.47
N TYR A 86 0.42 8.13 -15.51
CA TYR A 86 1.42 8.63 -16.47
C TYR A 86 0.86 8.94 -17.87
N GLN A 87 -0.34 8.43 -18.20
CA GLN A 87 -0.96 8.56 -19.54
C GLN A 87 -2.43 8.98 -19.43
N SER A 88 -2.92 9.84 -20.35
CA SER A 88 -4.29 10.40 -20.32
C SER A 88 -5.32 9.29 -20.10
N GLY A 89 -5.92 9.23 -18.91
CA GLY A 89 -6.59 8.01 -18.47
C GLY A 89 -6.70 7.83 -16.96
N HIS A 90 -7.03 6.61 -16.55
CA HIS A 90 -7.00 6.18 -15.16
C HIS A 90 -6.54 4.72 -15.01
N GLY A 91 -5.92 4.41 -13.89
CA GLY A 91 -5.63 3.06 -13.42
C GLY A 91 -6.66 2.58 -12.40
N SER A 92 -7.00 1.29 -12.40
CA SER A 92 -8.05 0.72 -11.54
C SER A 92 -7.65 -0.61 -10.93
N SER A 93 -8.09 -0.81 -9.68
CA SER A 93 -8.00 -2.09 -8.96
C SER A 93 -9.14 -3.07 -9.30
N ALA A 94 -10.05 -2.72 -10.22
CA ALA A 94 -11.22 -3.54 -10.56
C ALA A 94 -10.88 -4.99 -10.95
N ALA A 95 -9.75 -5.20 -11.64
CA ALA A 95 -9.29 -6.55 -12.00
C ALA A 95 -8.88 -7.39 -10.78
N ALA A 96 -8.19 -6.78 -9.80
CA ALA A 96 -7.79 -7.43 -8.57
C ALA A 96 -7.37 -6.42 -7.48
N PRO A 97 -7.71 -6.66 -6.20
CA PRO A 97 -7.23 -5.83 -5.10
C PRO A 97 -5.73 -5.99 -4.89
N LEU A 98 -5.06 -4.91 -4.47
CA LEU A 98 -3.70 -4.99 -3.95
C LEU A 98 -3.69 -5.91 -2.73
N THR A 99 -2.88 -6.97 -2.79
CA THR A 99 -2.69 -7.88 -1.66
C THR A 99 -1.52 -7.40 -0.83
N VAL A 100 -1.70 -7.36 0.48
CA VAL A 100 -0.69 -6.94 1.46
C VAL A 100 -0.44 -8.11 2.39
N GLU A 101 0.76 -8.68 2.33
CA GLU A 101 1.18 -9.76 3.20
C GLU A 101 2.06 -9.23 4.32
N LEU A 102 1.69 -9.57 5.55
CA LEU A 102 2.50 -9.31 6.74
C LEU A 102 3.36 -10.54 7.03
N LYS A 103 4.66 -10.33 7.21
CA LYS A 103 5.65 -11.40 7.24
C LYS A 103 6.45 -11.42 8.53
N ALA A 104 6.75 -12.63 8.99
CA ALA A 104 7.72 -12.93 10.04
C ALA A 104 8.70 -13.96 9.46
N GLY A 105 9.85 -13.49 8.98
CA GLY A 105 10.70 -14.24 8.08
C GLY A 105 9.94 -14.69 6.84
N ASN A 106 10.04 -15.97 6.47
CA ASN A 106 9.37 -16.50 5.28
C ASN A 106 7.88 -16.81 5.49
N ARG A 107 7.36 -16.67 6.72
CA ARG A 107 5.97 -17.02 7.05
C ARG A 107 5.06 -15.81 6.93
N THR A 108 3.96 -15.96 6.20
CA THR A 108 2.87 -14.98 6.20
C THR A 108 2.06 -15.12 7.48
N VAL A 109 2.02 -14.05 8.30
CA VAL A 109 1.30 -14.02 9.57
C VAL A 109 -0.09 -13.43 9.45
N ALA A 110 -0.31 -12.55 8.47
CA ALA A 110 -1.62 -12.05 8.08
C ALA A 110 -1.61 -11.60 6.61
N THR A 111 -2.79 -11.54 6.02
CA THR A 111 -3.00 -11.03 4.67
C THR A 111 -4.22 -10.13 4.67
N THR A 112 -4.12 -8.98 4.01
CA THR A 112 -5.26 -8.13 3.72
C THR A 112 -5.28 -7.75 2.24
N ARG A 113 -6.42 -7.24 1.79
CA ARG A 113 -6.68 -6.88 0.40
C ARG A 113 -7.29 -5.49 0.34
N TRP A 114 -6.76 -4.65 -0.54
CA TRP A 114 -7.22 -3.29 -0.74
C TRP A 114 -7.65 -3.08 -2.19
N ASN A 115 -8.95 -2.84 -2.40
CA ASN A 115 -9.46 -2.27 -3.65
C ASN A 115 -9.26 -0.75 -3.58
N TYR A 116 -8.12 -0.27 -4.09
CA TYR A 116 -7.83 1.16 -4.12
C TYR A 116 -8.76 1.87 -5.13
N PRO A 117 -9.16 3.14 -4.86
CA PRO A 117 -9.92 3.94 -5.82
C PRO A 117 -9.17 4.12 -7.14
N ASP A 118 -9.89 4.46 -8.20
CA ASP A 118 -9.25 4.73 -9.49
C ASP A 118 -8.21 5.86 -9.37
N VAL A 119 -7.03 5.62 -9.95
CA VAL A 119 -5.91 6.57 -9.98
C VAL A 119 -5.99 7.36 -11.28
N LEU A 120 -6.27 8.65 -11.18
CA LEU A 120 -6.45 9.52 -12.34
C LEU A 120 -5.11 10.09 -12.83
N ASN A 121 -4.90 10.12 -14.14
CA ASN A 121 -3.70 10.73 -14.71
C ASN A 121 -3.70 12.25 -14.58
N GLY A 122 -2.53 12.82 -14.27
CA GLY A 122 -2.36 14.26 -14.05
C GLY A 122 -2.89 14.73 -12.70
N HIS A 123 -3.27 13.81 -11.83
CA HIS A 123 -3.70 14.05 -10.46
C HIS A 123 -2.74 13.36 -9.50
N MET A 124 -2.42 14.05 -8.39
CA MET A 124 -1.69 13.48 -7.27
C MET A 124 -2.65 13.35 -6.09
N ASP A 125 -3.40 12.25 -6.08
CA ASP A 125 -4.49 12.06 -5.12
C ASP A 125 -4.02 11.29 -3.88
N PRO A 126 -4.20 11.81 -2.66
CA PRO A 126 -3.89 11.07 -1.45
C PRO A 126 -4.90 9.94 -1.24
N LEU A 127 -4.39 8.72 -1.14
CA LEU A 127 -5.16 7.51 -0.89
C LEU A 127 -4.82 7.00 0.50
N THR A 128 -5.85 6.59 1.24
CA THR A 128 -5.70 5.97 2.56
C THR A 128 -6.47 4.67 2.61
N PHE A 129 -5.96 3.73 3.39
CA PHE A 129 -6.63 2.47 3.69
C PHE A 129 -6.43 2.14 5.16
N THR A 130 -7.49 1.67 5.81
CA THR A 130 -7.43 1.22 7.20
C THR A 130 -8.29 -0.01 7.33
N THR A 131 -7.74 -1.04 7.97
CA THR A 131 -8.47 -2.27 8.20
C THR A 131 -7.99 -2.95 9.49
N SER A 132 -8.90 -3.62 10.18
CA SER A 132 -8.52 -4.51 11.28
C SER A 132 -7.85 -5.75 10.72
N ILE A 133 -6.81 -6.23 11.40
CA ILE A 133 -6.12 -7.47 11.04
C ILE A 133 -6.07 -8.39 12.25
N THR A 134 -6.17 -9.70 12.00
CA THR A 134 -6.02 -10.71 13.03
C THR A 134 -4.56 -11.14 13.10
N LEU A 135 -3.92 -10.87 14.24
CA LEU A 135 -2.57 -11.32 14.58
C LEU A 135 -2.57 -11.80 16.03
N SER A 136 -1.65 -12.69 16.38
CA SER A 136 -1.30 -12.91 17.78
C SER A 136 -0.28 -11.88 18.25
N GLU A 137 -0.19 -11.63 19.55
CA GLU A 137 0.89 -10.79 20.11
C GLU A 137 2.28 -11.31 19.69
N ALA A 138 2.49 -12.63 19.67
CA ALA A 138 3.76 -13.22 19.25
C ALA A 138 4.08 -12.96 17.77
N ASP A 139 3.07 -13.03 16.90
CA ASP A 139 3.25 -12.71 15.48
C ASP A 139 3.53 -11.22 15.27
N PHE A 140 2.89 -10.33 16.04
CA PHE A 140 3.18 -8.90 16.00
C PHE A 140 4.61 -8.58 16.44
N GLU A 141 5.11 -9.25 17.48
CA GLU A 141 6.50 -9.07 17.92
C GLU A 141 7.52 -9.63 16.91
N ALA A 142 7.17 -10.70 16.19
CA ALA A 142 8.02 -11.31 15.17
C ALA A 142 7.88 -10.66 13.77
N LEU A 143 6.96 -9.71 13.60
CA LEU A 143 6.68 -9.04 12.33
C LEU A 143 7.88 -8.21 11.88
N ASP A 144 8.43 -8.51 10.70
CA ASP A 144 9.67 -7.90 10.22
C ASP A 144 9.53 -7.16 8.88
N HIS A 145 8.61 -7.56 8.00
CA HIS A 145 8.39 -6.88 6.73
C HIS A 145 6.96 -6.98 6.21
N VAL A 146 6.64 -6.08 5.28
CA VAL A 146 5.46 -6.16 4.42
C VAL A 146 5.93 -6.61 3.04
N TYR A 147 5.18 -7.54 2.45
CA TYR A 147 5.37 -7.99 1.08
C TYR A 147 4.11 -7.73 0.27
N LEU A 148 4.29 -7.10 -0.89
CA LEU A 148 3.24 -6.90 -1.89
C LEU A 148 3.53 -7.86 -3.04
N PRO A 149 2.82 -8.99 -3.18
CA PRO A 149 2.96 -9.83 -4.36
C PRO A 149 2.54 -9.07 -5.63
N SER A 150 3.01 -9.56 -6.78
CA SER A 150 2.54 -9.08 -8.09
C SER A 150 1.02 -9.22 -8.19
N VAL A 151 0.36 -8.16 -8.64
CA VAL A 151 -1.09 -8.15 -8.85
C VAL A 151 -1.46 -7.56 -10.19
N ARG A 152 -2.58 -8.02 -10.75
CA ARG A 152 -3.17 -7.45 -11.96
C ARG A 152 -3.92 -6.16 -11.66
N ALA A 153 -3.96 -5.29 -12.65
CA ALA A 153 -4.77 -4.09 -12.66
C ALA A 153 -5.23 -3.78 -14.09
N GLU A 154 -6.03 -2.75 -14.24
CA GLU A 154 -6.46 -2.25 -15.56
C GLU A 154 -6.13 -0.78 -15.68
N ALA A 155 -5.73 -0.35 -16.87
CA ALA A 155 -5.66 1.06 -17.21
C ALA A 155 -6.60 1.37 -18.37
N MET A 156 -7.25 2.53 -18.34
CA MET A 156 -8.03 3.05 -19.44
C MET A 156 -7.36 4.31 -19.96
N ILE A 157 -6.98 4.31 -21.23
CA ILE A 157 -6.58 5.53 -21.92
C ILE A 157 -7.85 6.26 -22.36
N CYS A 158 -7.98 7.52 -21.94
CA CYS A 158 -8.98 8.45 -22.46
C CYS A 158 -8.43 9.00 -23.79
N LEU A 159 -8.89 8.42 -24.90
CA LEU A 159 -8.69 9.01 -26.23
C LEU A 159 -9.74 10.11 -26.39
N GLU A 160 -9.31 11.35 -26.59
CA GLU A 160 -10.19 12.46 -26.99
C GLU A 160 -10.92 12.15 -28.31
#